data_AF-A0A932V3V0-F1
#
_entry.id   AF-A0A932V3V0-F1
#
_cell.length_a   1.000
_cell.length_b   1.000
_cell.length_c   1.000
_cell.angle_alpha   90.00
_cell.angle_beta   90.00
_cell.angle_gamma   90.00
#
_symmetry.space_group_name_H-M   'P 1'
#
loop_
_entity.id
_entity.type
_entity.pdbx_description
1 polymer ?
#
loop_
_entity_poly.entity_id
_entity_poly.type
_entity_poly.pdbx_seq_one_letter_code
_entity_poly.pdbx_strand_id
1 'polypeptide(L)'
;MRLRPFPVLALILAGLALHCGGGGSSQEHSAPAVSLRLSYPPGPTVAYVGQPMTVLTPAVQGTATAWSVAPALPPGLNLDPSQGFVSGTPTAPAAQASYVVTARNGTVSASASFTLKVVALVPGSARLSCGVVQQEHSQWCWAASSASLLAFVGTPVSQCEIVNQARSITSACGNGTFAWNDPVANAPIEALYGPAPSVQAIVAHYGHPAQGRNAALTFEEVQGEVNARRPFFVNWAWKSGGGHILLGTGWDTTTGAPEMVLMDPWPNEGLKTVSYAWVLDGSDSAGGSDPHVWRWTLTLVP
;
A
#
# COMPACT_ATOMS: atom_id res chain seq x y z
N MET A 1 27.57 87.26 40.40
CA MET A 1 26.15 86.97 40.08
C MET A 1 26.12 86.10 38.83
N ARG A 2 25.28 85.06 38.81
CA ARG A 2 25.30 83.87 37.93
C ARG A 2 25.22 84.17 36.43
N LEU A 3 25.78 83.27 35.59
CA LEU A 3 25.08 82.47 34.56
C LEU A 3 26.06 81.50 33.84
N ARG A 4 25.64 80.23 33.65
CA ARG A 4 26.33 79.18 32.84
C ARG A 4 25.93 79.30 31.35
N PRO A 5 26.71 78.74 30.39
CA PRO A 5 26.10 77.70 29.52
C PRO A 5 27.00 76.53 29.00
N PHE A 6 26.31 75.41 28.72
CA PHE A 6 26.42 74.31 27.71
C PHE A 6 27.73 73.57 27.35
N PRO A 7 27.68 72.21 27.19
CA PRO A 7 28.71 71.42 26.54
C PRO A 7 28.31 70.98 25.10
N VAL A 8 29.29 70.81 24.21
CA VAL A 8 29.17 70.08 22.94
C VAL A 8 30.33 69.08 22.80
N LEU A 9 29.95 67.88 22.37
CA LEU A 9 30.73 66.65 22.18
C LEU A 9 31.49 66.65 20.84
N ALA A 10 32.71 66.11 20.79
CA ALA A 10 33.38 65.72 19.54
C ALA A 10 34.15 64.40 19.70
N LEU A 11 33.85 63.45 18.80
CA LEU A 11 34.40 62.10 18.66
C LEU A 11 35.83 62.11 18.09
N ILE A 12 36.69 61.19 18.53
CA ILE A 12 38.03 60.94 17.99
C ILE A 12 38.02 59.59 17.22
N LEU A 13 38.49 59.64 15.97
CA LEU A 13 38.85 58.48 15.12
C LEU A 13 40.31 58.09 15.36
N ALA A 14 40.60 56.79 15.44
CA ALA A 14 41.97 56.26 15.24
C ALA A 14 41.89 54.92 14.49
N GLY A 15 42.60 54.85 13.35
CA GLY A 15 42.79 53.64 12.57
C GLY A 15 44.01 52.83 13.02
N LEU A 16 44.07 51.56 12.64
CA LEU A 16 45.28 50.73 12.70
C LEU A 16 45.27 49.70 11.55
N ALA A 17 46.43 49.51 10.93
CA ALA A 17 46.65 48.68 9.75
C ALA A 17 47.22 47.28 10.06
N LEU A 18 46.85 46.34 9.19
CA LEU A 18 47.51 45.11 8.69
C LEU A 18 48.39 44.25 9.64
N HIS A 19 47.98 42.98 9.77
CA HIS A 19 48.88 41.82 9.84
C HIS A 19 48.37 40.72 8.88
N CYS A 20 49.27 40.18 8.07
CA CYS A 20 49.05 39.07 7.14
C CYS A 20 49.43 37.76 7.85
N GLY A 21 48.50 36.82 7.96
CA GLY A 21 48.71 35.49 8.51
C GLY A 21 47.80 34.51 7.78
N GLY A 22 48.35 33.87 6.74
CA GLY A 22 47.67 32.85 5.95
C GLY A 22 47.40 31.60 6.77
N GLY A 23 46.16 31.41 7.18
CA GLY A 23 45.60 30.13 7.59
C GLY A 23 44.58 29.73 6.54
N GLY A 24 45.01 29.01 5.50
CA GLY A 24 44.09 28.37 4.59
C GLY A 24 43.31 27.31 5.36
N SER A 25 42.10 27.64 5.82
CA SER A 25 41.14 26.61 6.17
C SER A 25 40.76 25.94 4.85
N SER A 26 41.30 24.75 4.63
CA SER A 26 40.63 23.79 3.78
C SER A 26 39.23 23.63 4.37
N GLN A 27 38.24 24.32 3.80
CA GLN A 27 36.87 23.85 3.89
C GLN A 27 36.88 22.49 3.21
N GLU A 28 37.08 21.44 4.00
CA GLU A 28 36.59 20.13 3.64
C GLU A 28 35.09 20.31 3.38
N HIS A 29 34.72 20.43 2.11
CA HIS A 29 33.38 20.13 1.68
C HIS A 29 33.17 18.65 2.02
N SER A 30 32.68 18.38 3.22
CA SER A 30 32.18 17.07 3.59
C SER A 30 31.22 16.66 2.50
N ALA A 31 31.55 15.58 1.76
CA ALA A 31 30.64 15.00 0.80
C ALA A 31 29.27 14.81 1.48
N PRO A 32 28.15 15.11 0.80
CA PRO A 32 26.84 14.98 1.42
C PRO A 32 26.70 13.58 2.00
N ALA A 33 26.28 13.50 3.27
CA ALA A 33 26.08 12.23 3.93
C ALA A 33 25.12 11.37 3.10
N VAL A 34 25.59 10.22 2.63
CA VAL A 34 24.75 9.28 1.88
C VAL A 34 23.67 8.79 2.85
N SER A 35 22.42 9.19 2.61
CA SER A 35 21.27 8.68 3.36
C SER A 35 20.64 7.53 2.56
N LEU A 36 20.39 6.42 3.24
CA LEU A 36 19.63 5.30 2.71
C LEU A 36 18.41 5.08 3.60
N ARG A 37 17.23 4.92 2.98
CA ARG A 37 16.00 4.47 3.64
C ARG A 37 15.40 3.36 2.80
N LEU A 38 14.80 2.40 3.50
CA LEU A 38 14.18 1.23 2.92
C LEU A 38 12.85 0.98 3.64
N SER A 39 11.81 0.67 2.89
CA SER A 39 10.57 0.09 3.40
C SER A 39 10.03 -0.96 2.44
N TYR A 40 9.25 -1.90 2.95
CA TYR A 40 8.47 -2.87 2.19
C TYR A 40 6.98 -2.61 2.40
N PRO A 41 6.10 -3.13 1.52
CA PRO A 41 4.67 -3.07 1.72
C PRO A 41 4.29 -3.62 3.10
N PRO A 42 3.47 -2.88 3.88
CA PRO A 42 3.07 -3.32 5.20
C PRO A 42 2.10 -4.51 5.12
N GLY A 43 2.19 -5.42 6.08
CA GLY A 43 1.21 -6.49 6.30
C GLY A 43 1.74 -7.92 6.14
N PRO A 44 0.93 -8.92 6.53
CA PRO A 44 1.23 -10.31 6.26
C PRO A 44 1.09 -10.59 4.78
N THR A 45 2.19 -10.97 4.13
CA THR A 45 2.15 -11.51 2.77
C THR A 45 1.71 -12.97 2.86
N VAL A 46 0.63 -13.33 2.17
CA VAL A 46 0.21 -14.73 2.03
C VAL A 46 0.44 -15.16 0.58
N ALA A 47 1.35 -16.12 0.41
CA ALA A 47 1.62 -16.75 -0.87
C ALA A 47 1.04 -18.18 -0.89
N TYR A 48 0.71 -18.67 -2.09
CA TYR A 48 0.16 -20.01 -2.27
C TYR A 48 1.12 -20.88 -3.08
N VAL A 49 1.33 -22.11 -2.64
CA VAL A 49 2.20 -23.07 -3.33
C VAL A 49 1.74 -23.23 -4.78
N GLY A 50 2.71 -23.15 -5.71
CA GLY A 50 2.45 -23.31 -7.15
C GLY A 50 1.83 -22.08 -7.83
N GLN A 51 1.62 -20.98 -7.11
CA GLN A 51 1.16 -19.73 -7.70
C GLN A 51 2.22 -18.61 -7.60
N PRO A 52 2.37 -17.76 -8.64
CA PRO A 52 3.15 -16.54 -8.52
C PRO A 52 2.60 -15.66 -7.40
N MET A 53 3.46 -15.23 -6.49
CA MET A 53 3.09 -14.23 -5.48
C MET A 53 3.00 -12.83 -6.10
N THR A 54 2.25 -11.93 -5.47
CA THR A 54 2.41 -10.50 -5.76
C THR A 54 3.83 -10.08 -5.40
N VAL A 55 4.50 -9.39 -6.33
CA VAL A 55 5.87 -8.92 -6.15
C VAL A 55 5.92 -7.91 -5.01
N LEU A 56 6.76 -8.16 -4.01
CA LEU A 56 7.02 -7.17 -2.97
C LEU A 56 8.08 -6.20 -3.48
N THR A 57 7.62 -4.98 -3.78
CA THR A 57 8.44 -3.90 -4.29
C THR A 57 8.85 -2.99 -3.12
N PRO A 58 10.15 -2.84 -2.82
CA PRO A 58 10.60 -1.93 -1.78
C PRO A 58 10.50 -0.48 -2.23
N ALA A 59 10.22 0.42 -1.30
CA ALA A 59 10.47 1.85 -1.50
C ALA A 59 11.88 2.18 -0.97
N VAL A 60 12.69 2.80 -1.83
CA VAL A 60 14.09 3.12 -1.55
C VAL A 60 14.31 4.62 -1.71
N GLN A 61 14.86 5.27 -0.68
CA GLN A 61 15.41 6.62 -0.82
C GLN A 61 16.93 6.55 -0.72
N GLY A 62 17.61 7.17 -1.68
CA GLY A 62 19.04 7.02 -1.90
C GLY A 62 19.36 5.92 -2.92
N THR A 63 20.62 5.54 -3.01
CA THR A 63 21.08 4.48 -3.93
C THR A 63 21.47 3.26 -3.12
N ALA A 64 21.03 2.08 -3.53
CA ALA A 64 21.46 0.78 -3.00
C ALA A 64 22.20 0.01 -4.10
N THR A 65 23.29 -0.66 -3.75
CA THR A 65 24.14 -1.44 -4.67
C THR A 65 24.25 -2.90 -4.29
N ALA A 66 23.79 -3.28 -3.09
CA ALA A 66 23.74 -4.67 -2.65
C ALA A 66 22.53 -4.92 -1.74
N TRP A 67 22.01 -6.15 -1.83
CA TRP A 67 20.79 -6.57 -1.15
C TRP A 67 20.97 -7.95 -0.53
N SER A 68 20.37 -8.17 0.64
CA SER A 68 20.36 -9.46 1.32
C SER A 68 19.06 -9.64 2.12
N VAL A 69 18.64 -10.89 2.35
CA VAL A 69 17.46 -11.22 3.17
C VAL A 69 17.81 -12.29 4.20
N ALA A 70 17.27 -12.15 5.42
CA ALA A 70 17.38 -13.15 6.48
C ALA A 70 16.05 -13.27 7.26
N PRO A 71 15.59 -14.50 7.59
CA PRO A 71 16.14 -15.81 7.20
C PRO A 71 16.02 -16.06 5.68
N ALA A 72 16.53 -17.20 5.20
CA ALA A 72 16.39 -17.59 3.80
C ALA A 72 14.91 -17.69 3.41
N LEU A 73 14.56 -17.18 2.23
CA LEU A 73 13.19 -17.24 1.71
C LEU A 73 12.75 -18.70 1.47
N PRO A 74 11.44 -18.99 1.56
CA PRO A 74 10.90 -20.29 1.22
C PRO A 74 11.30 -20.73 -0.20
N PRO A 75 11.46 -22.04 -0.48
CA PRO A 75 11.83 -22.55 -1.80
C PRO A 75 10.93 -22.00 -2.91
N GLY A 76 11.55 -21.57 -4.01
CA GLY A 76 10.86 -20.98 -5.18
C GLY A 76 10.67 -19.46 -5.12
N LEU A 77 11.01 -18.82 -3.99
CA LEU A 77 11.02 -17.37 -3.83
C LEU A 77 12.45 -16.82 -3.82
N ASN A 78 12.63 -15.63 -4.37
CA ASN A 78 13.94 -15.00 -4.56
C ASN A 78 13.90 -13.51 -4.22
N LEU A 79 15.05 -13.00 -3.75
CA LEU A 79 15.34 -11.57 -3.66
C LEU A 79 16.13 -11.16 -4.91
N ASP A 80 15.66 -10.16 -5.63
CA ASP A 80 16.42 -9.53 -6.70
C ASP A 80 17.63 -8.80 -6.11
N PRO A 81 18.87 -9.20 -6.46
CA PRO A 81 20.08 -8.64 -5.86
C PRO A 81 20.41 -7.23 -6.35
N SER A 82 19.67 -6.68 -7.33
CA SER A 82 19.86 -5.35 -7.89
C SER A 82 18.78 -4.37 -7.44
N GLN A 83 17.52 -4.81 -7.38
CA GLN A 83 16.37 -3.95 -7.09
C GLN A 83 15.73 -4.22 -5.71
N GLY A 84 16.08 -5.33 -5.06
CA GLY A 84 15.46 -5.74 -3.80
C GLY A 84 14.04 -6.29 -3.98
N PHE A 85 13.58 -6.61 -5.19
CA PHE A 85 12.25 -7.18 -5.37
C PHE A 85 12.18 -8.58 -4.77
N VAL A 86 11.15 -8.88 -3.97
CA VAL A 86 10.88 -10.26 -3.54
C VAL A 86 9.76 -10.83 -4.39
N SER A 87 10.05 -11.91 -5.10
CA SER A 87 9.13 -12.51 -6.07
C SER A 87 9.38 -14.01 -6.23
N GLY A 88 8.51 -14.67 -7.01
CA GLY A 88 8.66 -16.07 -7.37
C GLY A 88 7.36 -16.87 -7.22
N THR A 89 7.49 -18.18 -7.34
CA THR A 89 6.41 -19.15 -7.14
C THR A 89 6.86 -20.14 -6.08
N PRO A 90 6.31 -20.10 -4.86
CA PRO A 90 6.78 -20.96 -3.81
C PRO A 90 6.43 -22.43 -4.11
N THR A 91 7.33 -23.34 -3.79
CA THR A 91 7.17 -24.77 -4.09
C THR A 91 6.86 -25.62 -2.87
N ALA A 92 6.88 -25.04 -1.67
CA ALA A 92 6.59 -25.72 -0.41
C ALA A 92 5.91 -24.78 0.60
N PRO A 93 5.04 -25.29 1.48
CA PRO A 93 4.42 -24.49 2.54
C PRO A 93 5.46 -24.04 3.57
N ALA A 94 5.21 -22.90 4.20
CA ALA A 94 6.08 -22.30 5.22
C ALA A 94 5.21 -21.58 6.26
N ALA A 95 5.54 -21.79 7.54
CA ALA A 95 4.93 -21.06 8.65
C ALA A 95 5.20 -19.55 8.50
N GLN A 96 4.32 -18.73 9.09
CA GLN A 96 4.51 -17.29 9.07
C GLN A 96 5.81 -16.92 9.77
N ALA A 97 6.68 -16.18 9.07
CA ALA A 97 7.93 -15.69 9.61
C ALA A 97 8.17 -14.23 9.19
N SER A 98 9.00 -13.53 9.97
CA SER A 98 9.49 -12.18 9.65
C SER A 98 10.81 -12.29 8.89
N TYR A 99 10.89 -11.61 7.75
CA TYR A 99 12.06 -11.56 6.88
C TYR A 99 12.59 -10.12 6.88
N VAL A 100 13.88 -9.98 7.16
CA VAL A 100 14.59 -8.70 7.17
C VAL A 100 15.39 -8.59 5.89
N VAL A 101 15.07 -7.59 5.08
CA VAL A 101 15.86 -7.20 3.92
C VAL A 101 16.79 -6.06 4.30
N THR A 102 18.05 -6.19 3.93
CA THR A 102 19.07 -5.16 4.11
C THR A 102 19.55 -4.69 2.75
N ALA A 103 19.41 -3.39 2.50
CA ALA A 103 20.02 -2.68 1.38
C ALA A 103 21.31 -2.00 1.83
N ARG A 104 22.33 -1.97 0.98
CA ARG A 104 23.63 -1.36 1.27
C ARG A 104 24.12 -0.48 0.13
N ASN A 105 24.88 0.54 0.46
CA ASN A 105 25.68 1.33 -0.46
C ASN A 105 26.98 1.77 0.22
N GLY A 106 28.08 1.09 -0.10
CA GLY A 106 29.35 1.26 0.58
C GLY A 106 29.23 0.96 2.08
N THR A 107 29.44 1.98 2.90
CA THR A 107 29.39 1.89 4.38
C THR A 107 27.99 2.13 4.95
N VAL A 108 27.03 2.62 4.15
CA VAL A 108 25.67 2.93 4.61
C VAL A 108 24.76 1.73 4.36
N SER A 109 23.87 1.45 5.32
CA SER A 109 22.88 0.39 5.20
C SER A 109 21.53 0.83 5.74
N ALA A 110 20.46 0.25 5.18
CA ALA A 110 19.10 0.38 5.69
C ALA A 110 18.46 -1.01 5.69
N SER A 111 17.57 -1.27 6.65
CA SER A 111 16.84 -2.52 6.72
C SER A 111 15.35 -2.28 6.88
N ALA A 112 14.56 -3.18 6.32
CA ALA A 112 13.12 -3.22 6.47
C ALA A 112 12.68 -4.68 6.60
N SER A 113 11.55 -4.89 7.26
CA SER A 113 10.97 -6.23 7.41
C SER A 113 9.63 -6.34 6.72
N PHE A 114 9.32 -7.57 6.32
CA PHE A 114 7.97 -7.99 5.95
C PHE A 114 7.69 -9.35 6.59
N THR A 115 6.41 -9.71 6.70
CA THR A 115 6.03 -11.06 7.14
C THR A 115 5.50 -11.86 5.97
N LEU A 116 5.83 -13.14 5.91
CA LEU A 116 5.41 -14.04 4.83
C LEU A 116 4.95 -15.37 5.42
N LYS A 117 3.81 -15.84 4.93
CA LYS A 117 3.25 -17.18 5.14
C LYS A 117 3.05 -17.83 3.79
N VAL A 118 3.44 -19.10 3.64
CA VAL A 118 3.16 -19.88 2.42
C VAL A 118 2.19 -21.00 2.73
N VAL A 119 1.07 -21.01 2.03
CA VAL A 119 -0.03 -21.96 2.25
C VAL A 119 -0.15 -22.91 1.07
N ALA A 120 -0.27 -24.21 1.34
CA ALA A 120 -0.62 -25.17 0.31
C ALA A 120 -2.11 -25.07 -0.02
N LEU A 121 -2.45 -25.01 -1.31
CA LEU A 121 -3.84 -25.10 -1.75
C LEU A 121 -4.33 -26.54 -1.66
N VAL A 122 -5.60 -26.69 -1.29
CA VAL A 122 -6.27 -28.00 -1.21
C VAL A 122 -7.30 -28.11 -2.33
N PRO A 123 -7.54 -29.32 -2.89
CA PRO A 123 -8.64 -29.54 -3.82
C PRO A 123 -9.97 -29.07 -3.24
N GLY A 124 -10.80 -28.42 -4.05
CA GLY A 124 -12.03 -27.76 -3.58
C GLY A 124 -11.79 -26.35 -3.00
N SER A 125 -10.66 -25.72 -3.31
CA SER A 125 -10.44 -24.30 -3.04
C SER A 125 -9.53 -23.67 -4.10
N ALA A 126 -9.63 -22.35 -4.26
CA ALA A 126 -8.64 -21.56 -4.99
C ALA A 126 -8.48 -20.19 -4.35
N ARG A 127 -7.25 -19.68 -4.33
CA ARG A 127 -6.91 -18.38 -3.73
C ARG A 127 -5.85 -17.68 -4.59
N LEU A 128 -5.94 -16.36 -4.66
CA LEU A 128 -5.01 -15.49 -5.38
C LEU A 128 -4.19 -14.68 -4.38
N SER A 129 -2.89 -14.59 -4.59
CA SER A 129 -1.97 -13.84 -3.73
C SER A 129 -2.02 -12.33 -4.00
N CYS A 130 -3.17 -11.66 -3.82
CA CYS A 130 -3.36 -10.24 -4.17
C CYS A 130 -2.68 -9.22 -3.23
N GLY A 131 -1.90 -9.70 -2.25
CA GLY A 131 -1.35 -8.86 -1.18
C GLY A 131 -2.42 -8.45 -0.17
N VAL A 132 -2.01 -8.25 1.09
CA VAL A 132 -2.89 -7.73 2.14
C VAL A 132 -2.62 -6.23 2.27
N VAL A 133 -3.58 -5.41 1.85
CA VAL A 133 -3.43 -3.95 1.86
C VAL A 133 -4.46 -3.36 2.80
N GLN A 134 -3.99 -2.76 3.89
CA GLN A 134 -4.84 -1.99 4.79
C GLN A 134 -5.00 -0.56 4.26
N GLN A 135 -6.19 0.01 4.35
CA GLN A 135 -6.41 1.42 4.05
C GLN A 135 -5.56 2.31 4.96
N GLU A 136 -4.85 3.27 4.36
CA GLU A 136 -3.96 4.17 5.08
C GLU A 136 -4.73 5.27 5.84
N HIS A 137 -5.92 5.63 5.34
CA HIS A 137 -6.76 6.66 5.92
C HIS A 137 -8.25 6.29 5.90
N SER A 138 -9.05 7.08 6.59
CA SER A 138 -10.51 6.96 6.56
C SER A 138 -11.05 7.11 5.14
N GLN A 139 -12.08 6.33 4.82
CA GLN A 139 -12.74 6.33 3.50
C GLN A 139 -11.83 5.90 2.33
N TRP A 140 -10.71 5.21 2.57
CA TRP A 140 -9.77 4.77 1.52
C TRP A 140 -9.90 3.29 1.15
N CYS A 141 -10.97 2.61 1.54
CA CYS A 141 -11.21 1.21 1.15
C CYS A 141 -11.16 0.98 -0.37
N TRP A 142 -11.59 1.97 -1.16
CA TRP A 142 -11.49 1.95 -2.62
C TRP A 142 -10.06 2.07 -3.13
N ALA A 143 -9.23 2.89 -2.48
CA ALA A 143 -7.83 3.07 -2.85
C ALA A 143 -7.00 1.84 -2.47
N ALA A 144 -7.19 1.31 -1.27
CA ALA A 144 -6.51 0.12 -0.77
C ALA A 144 -6.86 -1.14 -1.58
N SER A 145 -8.15 -1.39 -1.85
CA SER A 145 -8.57 -2.50 -2.71
C SER A 145 -8.04 -2.36 -4.13
N SER A 146 -8.00 -1.14 -4.66
CA SER A 146 -7.42 -0.88 -5.98
C SER A 146 -5.92 -1.14 -5.99
N ALA A 147 -5.17 -0.68 -4.98
CA ALA A 147 -3.74 -0.93 -4.85
C ALA A 147 -3.42 -2.42 -4.76
N SER A 148 -4.22 -3.19 -4.02
CA SER A 148 -4.08 -4.66 -3.94
C SER A 148 -4.28 -5.33 -5.30
N LEU A 149 -5.35 -4.99 -6.02
CA LEU A 149 -5.58 -5.52 -7.36
C LEU A 149 -4.46 -5.12 -8.32
N LEU A 150 -4.08 -3.83 -8.32
CA LEU A 150 -3.08 -3.27 -9.23
C LEU A 150 -1.70 -3.90 -8.99
N ALA A 151 -1.31 -4.13 -7.74
CA ALA A 151 -0.11 -4.88 -7.40
C ALA A 151 -0.17 -6.33 -7.91
N PHE A 152 -1.31 -7.02 -7.77
CA PHE A 152 -1.51 -8.38 -8.26
C PHE A 152 -1.34 -8.50 -9.77
N VAL A 153 -1.88 -7.54 -10.54
CA VAL A 153 -1.79 -7.53 -12.01
C VAL A 153 -0.48 -6.91 -12.53
N GLY A 154 0.49 -6.64 -11.65
CA GLY A 154 1.83 -6.22 -12.03
C GLY A 154 2.01 -4.71 -12.25
N THR A 155 1.10 -3.88 -11.77
CA THR A 155 1.18 -2.41 -11.80
C THR A 155 1.05 -1.87 -10.38
N PRO A 156 2.02 -2.10 -9.47
CA PRO A 156 1.91 -1.63 -8.10
C PRO A 156 1.87 -0.10 -8.05
N VAL A 157 0.85 0.44 -7.38
CA VAL A 157 0.62 1.88 -7.21
C VAL A 157 0.24 2.13 -5.75
N SER A 158 0.75 3.21 -5.16
CA SER A 158 0.41 3.59 -3.78
C SER A 158 -1.04 4.10 -3.66
N GLN A 159 -1.63 3.99 -2.46
CA GLN A 159 -2.97 4.54 -2.20
C GLN A 159 -2.99 6.05 -2.43
N CYS A 160 -1.90 6.72 -2.08
CA CYS A 160 -1.68 8.14 -2.32
C CYS A 160 -1.79 8.53 -3.81
N GLU A 161 -1.09 7.80 -4.68
CA GLU A 161 -1.13 8.02 -6.13
C GLU A 161 -2.53 7.74 -6.68
N ILE A 162 -3.20 6.69 -6.20
CA ILE A 162 -4.59 6.39 -6.56
C ILE A 162 -5.53 7.54 -6.16
N VAL A 163 -5.37 8.08 -4.95
CA VAL A 163 -6.22 9.16 -4.44
C VAL A 163 -5.98 10.46 -5.18
N ASN A 164 -4.72 10.84 -5.39
CA ASN A 164 -4.33 11.99 -6.19
C ASN A 164 -4.96 11.91 -7.59
N GLN A 165 -4.82 10.74 -8.24
CA GLN A 165 -5.34 10.54 -9.58
C GLN A 165 -6.87 10.57 -9.63
N ALA A 166 -7.55 9.84 -8.75
CA ALA A 166 -9.02 9.76 -8.74
C ALA A 166 -9.68 11.12 -8.45
N ARG A 167 -9.06 11.94 -7.60
CA ARG A 167 -9.59 13.25 -7.18
C ARG A 167 -9.02 14.42 -7.98
N SER A 168 -8.08 14.18 -8.89
CA SER A 168 -7.34 15.24 -9.60
C SER A 168 -6.67 16.24 -8.65
N ILE A 169 -6.05 15.72 -7.58
CA ILE A 169 -5.27 16.48 -6.60
C ILE A 169 -3.83 15.98 -6.58
N THR A 170 -2.93 16.74 -5.96
CA THR A 170 -1.52 16.34 -5.74
C THR A 170 -1.13 16.36 -4.26
N SER A 171 -2.11 16.65 -3.38
CA SER A 171 -1.90 16.82 -1.96
C SER A 171 -1.94 15.50 -1.18
N ALA A 172 -2.53 14.43 -1.73
CA ALA A 172 -2.54 13.13 -1.07
C ALA A 172 -1.11 12.62 -0.94
N CYS A 173 -0.65 12.50 0.29
CA CYS A 173 0.71 12.09 0.65
C CYS A 173 1.82 12.93 0.00
N GLY A 174 1.67 14.25 -0.06
CA GLY A 174 2.77 15.15 -0.39
C GLY A 174 4.01 14.94 0.51
N ASN A 175 5.17 15.46 0.11
CA ASN A 175 6.51 15.11 0.65
C ASN A 175 6.81 15.57 2.10
N GLY A 176 5.79 15.82 2.92
CA GLY A 176 5.96 16.17 4.34
C GLY A 176 4.69 16.58 5.10
N THR A 177 3.59 16.91 4.41
CA THR A 177 2.35 17.37 5.07
C THR A 177 1.11 16.83 4.35
N PHE A 178 0.71 15.60 4.67
CA PHE A 178 -0.64 15.14 4.36
C PHE A 178 -1.58 15.55 5.49
N ALA A 179 -2.66 16.26 5.17
CA ALA A 179 -3.65 16.65 6.15
C ALA A 179 -4.54 15.45 6.50
N TRP A 180 -4.41 14.93 7.73
CA TRP A 180 -5.18 13.78 8.22
C TRP A 180 -6.70 13.97 8.18
N ASN A 181 -7.17 15.21 8.08
CA ASN A 181 -8.58 15.57 7.99
C ASN A 181 -8.90 16.30 6.67
N ASP A 182 -8.23 15.98 5.57
CA ASP A 182 -8.53 16.55 4.26
C ASP A 182 -9.90 16.04 3.75
N PRO A 183 -10.90 16.91 3.58
CA PRO A 183 -12.25 16.49 3.20
C PRO A 183 -12.36 16.02 1.74
N VAL A 184 -11.37 16.30 0.89
CA VAL A 184 -11.33 15.85 -0.50
C VAL A 184 -10.62 14.50 -0.61
N ALA A 185 -9.47 14.37 0.05
CA ALA A 185 -8.70 13.13 0.03
C ALA A 185 -9.39 12.03 0.86
N ASN A 186 -9.91 12.35 2.05
CA ASN A 186 -10.52 11.38 2.97
C ASN A 186 -12.04 11.28 2.79
N ALA A 187 -12.48 11.28 1.53
CA ALA A 187 -13.89 11.16 1.16
C ALA A 187 -14.19 9.80 0.49
N PRO A 188 -15.41 9.26 0.68
CA PRO A 188 -15.84 8.05 -0.02
C PRO A 188 -15.94 8.29 -1.53
N ILE A 189 -15.78 7.23 -2.32
CA ILE A 189 -16.10 7.27 -3.74
C ILE A 189 -17.59 6.99 -3.94
N GLU A 190 -18.26 7.77 -4.79
CA GLU A 190 -19.72 7.71 -4.94
C GLU A 190 -20.19 6.49 -5.74
N ALA A 191 -19.31 5.89 -6.55
CA ALA A 191 -19.63 4.76 -7.41
C ALA A 191 -18.49 3.76 -7.53
N LEU A 192 -18.84 2.47 -7.63
CA LEU A 192 -17.89 1.42 -7.97
C LEU A 192 -17.49 1.49 -9.46
N TYR A 193 -18.43 1.84 -10.33
CA TYR A 193 -18.25 1.90 -11.78
C TYR A 193 -18.96 3.13 -12.39
N GLY A 194 -18.56 3.53 -13.59
CA GLY A 194 -19.02 4.76 -14.26
C GLY A 194 -17.92 5.83 -14.37
N PRO A 195 -18.27 7.10 -14.63
CA PRO A 195 -17.30 8.18 -14.78
C PRO A 195 -16.47 8.39 -13.50
N ALA A 196 -15.32 9.03 -13.63
CA ALA A 196 -14.49 9.37 -12.48
C ALA A 196 -15.21 10.36 -11.54
N PRO A 197 -15.03 10.27 -10.22
CA PRO A 197 -14.24 9.25 -9.52
C PRO A 197 -15.03 7.93 -9.36
N SER A 198 -14.51 6.83 -9.91
CA SER A 198 -15.01 5.46 -9.69
C SER A 198 -13.85 4.47 -9.64
N VAL A 199 -14.03 3.31 -8.99
CA VAL A 199 -13.01 2.25 -9.00
C VAL A 199 -12.73 1.78 -10.42
N GLN A 200 -13.75 1.66 -11.26
CA GLN A 200 -13.59 1.33 -12.68
C GLN A 200 -12.68 2.32 -13.41
N ALA A 201 -12.86 3.62 -13.20
CA ALA A 201 -12.02 4.64 -13.82
C ALA A 201 -10.57 4.57 -13.32
N ILE A 202 -10.37 4.25 -12.03
CA ILE A 202 -9.04 4.09 -11.41
C ILE A 202 -8.28 2.93 -12.06
N VAL A 203 -8.86 1.72 -12.06
CA VAL A 203 -8.14 0.55 -12.60
C VAL A 203 -7.93 0.68 -14.11
N ALA A 204 -8.87 1.27 -14.83
CA ALA A 204 -8.72 1.56 -16.27
C ALA A 204 -7.60 2.57 -16.55
N HIS A 205 -7.42 3.59 -15.70
CA HIS A 205 -6.33 4.55 -15.84
C HIS A 205 -4.95 3.88 -15.79
N TYR A 206 -4.80 2.85 -14.97
CA TYR A 206 -3.58 2.06 -14.86
C TYR A 206 -3.51 0.89 -15.85
N GLY A 207 -4.37 0.87 -16.89
CA GLY A 207 -4.31 -0.10 -17.98
C GLY A 207 -5.10 -1.38 -17.76
N HIS A 208 -5.91 -1.46 -16.71
CA HIS A 208 -6.67 -2.67 -16.34
C HIS A 208 -8.17 -2.39 -16.41
N PRO A 209 -8.79 -2.36 -17.61
CA PRO A 209 -10.21 -2.07 -17.74
C PRO A 209 -11.05 -3.13 -17.04
N ALA A 210 -12.20 -2.70 -16.53
CA ALA A 210 -13.10 -3.54 -15.74
C ALA A 210 -14.56 -3.28 -16.11
N GLN A 211 -15.44 -4.24 -15.84
CA GLN A 211 -16.88 -4.16 -16.12
C GLN A 211 -17.69 -4.17 -14.82
N GLY A 212 -18.54 -3.16 -14.66
CA GLY A 212 -19.42 -3.02 -13.51
C GLY A 212 -20.74 -3.76 -13.68
N ARG A 213 -21.25 -4.35 -12.59
CA ARG A 213 -22.54 -5.02 -12.51
C ARG A 213 -23.32 -4.55 -11.29
N ASN A 214 -24.62 -4.31 -11.46
CA ASN A 214 -25.55 -4.02 -10.36
C ASN A 214 -26.10 -5.29 -9.70
N ALA A 215 -25.22 -6.22 -9.34
CA ALA A 215 -25.56 -7.46 -8.66
C ALA A 215 -24.30 -8.11 -8.09
N ALA A 216 -24.50 -8.96 -7.08
CA ALA A 216 -23.51 -9.95 -6.67
C ALA A 216 -23.22 -10.96 -7.80
N LEU A 217 -22.01 -11.52 -7.80
CA LEU A 217 -21.71 -12.72 -8.59
C LEU A 217 -22.37 -13.92 -7.91
N THR A 218 -22.86 -14.87 -8.72
CA THR A 218 -23.15 -16.23 -8.25
C THR A 218 -21.86 -16.91 -7.78
N PHE A 219 -21.97 -17.94 -6.94
CA PHE A 219 -20.78 -18.67 -6.48
C PHE A 219 -20.00 -19.32 -7.64
N GLU A 220 -20.69 -19.79 -8.68
CA GLU A 220 -20.04 -20.31 -9.90
C GLU A 220 -19.26 -19.23 -10.65
N GLU A 221 -19.81 -18.02 -10.77
CA GLU A 221 -19.10 -16.87 -11.35
C GLU A 221 -17.88 -16.47 -10.49
N VAL A 222 -17.99 -16.51 -9.16
CA VAL A 222 -16.84 -16.31 -8.26
C VAL A 222 -15.74 -17.34 -8.55
N GLN A 223 -16.10 -18.62 -8.69
CA GLN A 223 -15.14 -19.67 -9.05
C GLN A 223 -14.50 -19.40 -10.41
N GLY A 224 -15.30 -18.99 -11.41
CA GLY A 224 -14.84 -18.64 -12.75
C GLY A 224 -13.80 -17.52 -12.76
N GLU A 225 -14.07 -16.42 -12.06
CA GLU A 225 -13.13 -15.28 -11.96
C GLU A 225 -11.81 -15.69 -11.28
N VAL A 226 -11.88 -16.34 -10.11
CA VAL A 226 -10.70 -16.76 -9.35
C VAL A 226 -9.86 -17.79 -10.12
N ASN A 227 -10.50 -18.80 -10.72
CA ASN A 227 -9.80 -19.84 -11.47
C ASN A 227 -9.13 -19.28 -12.73
N ALA A 228 -9.69 -18.21 -13.29
CA ALA A 228 -9.09 -17.45 -14.39
C ALA A 228 -8.04 -16.42 -13.92
N ARG A 229 -7.65 -16.45 -12.64
CA ARG A 229 -6.70 -15.51 -12.01
C ARG A 229 -7.14 -14.04 -12.10
N ARG A 230 -8.44 -13.77 -12.02
CA ARG A 230 -9.01 -12.42 -12.00
C ARG A 230 -9.62 -12.12 -10.63
N PRO A 231 -8.94 -11.34 -9.76
CA PRO A 231 -9.62 -10.80 -8.59
C PRO A 231 -10.67 -9.78 -9.03
N PHE A 232 -11.71 -9.60 -8.21
CA PHE A 232 -12.83 -8.72 -8.53
C PHE A 232 -13.24 -7.91 -7.31
N PHE A 233 -13.83 -6.73 -7.50
CA PHE A 233 -14.29 -5.92 -6.38
C PHE A 233 -15.69 -6.31 -5.94
N VAL A 234 -15.86 -6.34 -4.63
CA VAL A 234 -17.14 -6.49 -3.94
C VAL A 234 -17.46 -5.14 -3.30
N ASN A 235 -18.64 -4.58 -3.61
CA ASN A 235 -19.15 -3.44 -2.88
C ASN A 235 -20.28 -3.86 -1.94
N TRP A 236 -20.05 -3.67 -0.65
CA TRP A 236 -21.06 -3.76 0.38
C TRP A 236 -21.71 -2.41 0.61
N ALA A 237 -23.04 -2.37 0.57
CA ALA A 237 -23.83 -1.24 1.02
C ALA A 237 -24.48 -1.58 2.36
N TRP A 238 -24.19 -0.79 3.39
CA TRP A 238 -24.80 -0.99 4.71
C TRP A 238 -26.22 -0.46 4.77
N LYS A 239 -27.08 -1.07 5.61
CA LYS A 239 -28.46 -0.60 5.78
C LYS A 239 -28.55 0.75 6.48
N SER A 240 -27.62 1.09 7.38
CA SER A 240 -27.56 2.43 8.00
C SER A 240 -26.99 3.51 7.07
N GLY A 241 -26.44 3.13 5.91
CA GLY A 241 -25.84 4.03 4.94
C GLY A 241 -24.32 3.90 4.84
N GLY A 242 -23.76 4.39 3.73
CA GLY A 242 -22.35 4.20 3.38
C GLY A 242 -22.09 2.88 2.63
N GLY A 243 -20.81 2.58 2.42
CA GLY A 243 -20.41 1.30 1.84
C GLY A 243 -18.93 0.97 2.03
N HIS A 244 -18.61 -0.30 1.77
CA HIS A 244 -17.26 -0.85 1.84
C HIS A 244 -16.88 -1.44 0.50
N ILE A 245 -15.61 -1.34 0.13
CA ILE A 245 -15.07 -1.95 -1.09
C ILE A 245 -13.98 -2.93 -0.68
N LEU A 246 -14.17 -4.18 -1.06
CA LEU A 246 -13.29 -5.30 -0.78
C LEU A 246 -12.84 -5.94 -2.10
N LEU A 247 -11.82 -6.79 -2.02
CA LEU A 247 -11.37 -7.59 -3.14
C LEU A 247 -11.72 -9.07 -2.92
N GLY A 248 -12.49 -9.66 -3.83
CA GLY A 248 -12.68 -11.10 -3.95
C GLY A 248 -11.42 -11.74 -4.52
N THR A 249 -10.83 -12.66 -3.74
CA THR A 249 -9.51 -13.25 -4.05
C THR A 249 -9.50 -14.77 -4.03
N GLY A 250 -10.60 -15.41 -3.64
CA GLY A 250 -10.66 -16.86 -3.58
C GLY A 250 -12.03 -17.42 -3.21
N TRP A 251 -12.11 -18.73 -3.23
CA TRP A 251 -13.26 -19.52 -2.81
C TRP A 251 -12.80 -20.80 -2.13
N ASP A 252 -13.65 -21.35 -1.28
CA ASP A 252 -13.41 -22.59 -0.55
C ASP A 252 -14.73 -23.36 -0.38
N THR A 253 -14.69 -24.67 -0.59
CA THR A 253 -15.82 -25.57 -0.32
C THR A 253 -15.43 -26.76 0.55
N THR A 254 -14.24 -26.74 1.14
CA THR A 254 -13.68 -27.86 1.90
C THR A 254 -14.42 -28.11 3.22
N THR A 255 -15.11 -27.09 3.72
CA THR A 255 -15.99 -27.15 4.91
C THR A 255 -17.39 -27.70 4.60
N GLY A 256 -17.71 -27.95 3.31
CA GLY A 256 -19.01 -28.44 2.83
C GLY A 256 -20.02 -27.33 2.48
N ALA A 257 -19.79 -26.10 2.95
CA ALA A 257 -20.55 -24.92 2.55
C ALA A 257 -19.70 -24.02 1.62
N PRO A 258 -20.31 -23.26 0.69
CA PRO A 258 -19.58 -22.32 -0.14
C PRO A 258 -19.06 -21.14 0.69
N GLU A 259 -17.76 -20.91 0.63
CA GLU A 259 -17.08 -19.79 1.29
C GLU A 259 -16.31 -18.96 0.27
N MET A 260 -16.22 -17.66 0.53
CA MET A 260 -15.41 -16.72 -0.23
C MET A 260 -14.19 -16.27 0.58
N VAL A 261 -13.11 -15.99 -0.14
CA VAL A 261 -11.91 -15.36 0.43
C VAL A 261 -11.86 -13.91 -0.02
N LEU A 262 -11.93 -13.01 0.94
CA LEU A 262 -11.96 -11.57 0.72
C LEU A 262 -10.69 -10.94 1.30
N MET A 263 -10.07 -10.01 0.58
CA MET A 263 -9.14 -9.05 1.14
C MET A 263 -9.93 -7.83 1.57
N ASP A 264 -9.98 -7.61 2.88
CA ASP A 264 -10.65 -6.50 3.53
C ASP A 264 -9.62 -5.43 3.92
N PRO A 265 -9.69 -4.22 3.33
CA PRO A 265 -8.75 -3.16 3.64
C PRO A 265 -9.02 -2.46 4.97
N TRP A 266 -10.09 -2.80 5.69
CA TRP A 266 -10.38 -2.20 6.98
C TRP A 266 -9.25 -2.49 7.99
N PRO A 267 -8.93 -1.55 8.90
CA PRO A 267 -7.87 -1.76 9.89
C PRO A 267 -7.94 -3.09 10.64
N ASN A 268 -6.86 -3.87 10.55
CA ASN A 268 -6.68 -5.18 11.19
C ASN A 268 -7.57 -6.34 10.67
N GLU A 269 -8.30 -6.18 9.56
CA GLU A 269 -9.10 -7.28 8.97
C GLU A 269 -8.26 -8.15 8.02
N GLY A 270 -7.80 -7.60 6.89
CA GLY A 270 -6.95 -8.30 5.93
C GLY A 270 -7.67 -9.46 5.22
N LEU A 271 -6.98 -10.59 5.02
CA LEU A 271 -7.57 -11.76 4.35
C LEU A 271 -8.49 -12.54 5.28
N LYS A 272 -9.75 -12.70 4.88
CA LYS A 272 -10.77 -13.48 5.60
C LYS A 272 -11.42 -14.51 4.71
N THR A 273 -11.72 -15.68 5.28
CA THR A 273 -12.58 -16.70 4.67
C THR A 273 -13.91 -16.66 5.39
N VAL A 274 -15.00 -16.43 4.65
CA VAL A 274 -16.34 -16.19 5.19
C VAL A 274 -17.38 -16.93 4.34
N SER A 275 -18.54 -17.23 4.92
CA SER A 275 -19.61 -17.91 4.19
C SER A 275 -20.06 -17.06 2.99
N TYR A 276 -20.32 -17.68 1.85
CA TYR A 276 -20.83 -16.98 0.67
C TYR A 276 -22.18 -16.30 0.97
N ALA A 277 -23.02 -16.93 1.79
CA ALA A 277 -24.29 -16.35 2.25
C ALA A 277 -24.06 -15.05 3.03
N TRP A 278 -23.08 -15.01 3.93
CA TRP A 278 -22.71 -13.80 4.69
C TRP A 278 -22.31 -12.67 3.78
N VAL A 279 -21.51 -12.95 2.75
CA VAL A 279 -21.06 -11.93 1.79
C VAL A 279 -22.25 -11.26 1.07
N LEU A 280 -23.36 -11.97 0.88
CA LEU A 280 -24.53 -11.45 0.18
C LEU A 280 -25.31 -10.43 1.02
N ASP A 281 -25.54 -10.69 2.30
CA ASP A 281 -26.48 -9.89 3.11
C ASP A 281 -26.09 -9.64 4.58
N GLY A 282 -24.93 -10.13 5.02
CA GLY A 282 -24.42 -10.01 6.38
C GLY A 282 -25.34 -10.61 7.47
N SER A 283 -26.30 -11.48 7.12
CA SER A 283 -27.36 -11.91 8.04
C SER A 283 -26.96 -12.99 9.04
N ASP A 284 -25.86 -13.71 8.81
CA ASP A 284 -25.32 -14.78 9.66
C ASP A 284 -24.23 -14.33 10.64
N SER A 285 -23.94 -13.02 10.74
CA SER A 285 -23.13 -12.51 11.87
C SER A 285 -23.95 -12.59 13.16
N ALA A 286 -23.62 -13.57 14.02
CA ALA A 286 -24.23 -13.83 15.32
C ALA A 286 -24.05 -12.70 16.38
N GLY A 287 -23.89 -11.43 15.97
CA GLY A 287 -23.74 -10.30 16.87
C GLY A 287 -23.70 -8.96 16.14
N GLY A 288 -24.81 -8.21 16.23
CA GLY A 288 -24.82 -6.74 16.37
C GLY A 288 -24.22 -5.82 15.30
N SER A 289 -23.60 -6.31 14.23
CA SER A 289 -23.10 -5.46 13.15
C SER A 289 -24.21 -5.03 12.20
N ASP A 290 -24.13 -3.80 11.69
CA ASP A 290 -25.06 -3.29 10.68
C ASP A 290 -25.03 -4.20 9.43
N PRO A 291 -26.14 -4.88 9.10
CA PRO A 291 -26.17 -5.79 7.96
C PRO A 291 -25.87 -5.02 6.66
N HIS A 292 -25.17 -5.69 5.75
CA HIS A 292 -24.81 -5.13 4.45
C HIS A 292 -25.56 -5.85 3.34
N VAL A 293 -25.43 -5.37 2.11
CA VAL A 293 -25.82 -6.11 0.90
C VAL A 293 -24.67 -6.00 -0.10
N TRP A 294 -24.29 -7.11 -0.73
CA TRP A 294 -23.44 -7.07 -1.91
C TRP A 294 -24.21 -6.44 -3.07
N ARG A 295 -24.03 -5.13 -3.22
CA ARG A 295 -24.80 -4.30 -4.13
C ARG A 295 -24.21 -4.29 -5.53
N TRP A 296 -22.92 -4.04 -5.62
CA TRP A 296 -22.21 -3.87 -6.89
C TRP A 296 -20.97 -4.77 -6.98
N THR A 297 -20.69 -5.22 -8.19
CA THR A 297 -19.47 -5.97 -8.54
C THR A 297 -18.71 -5.25 -9.64
N LEU A 298 -17.39 -5.32 -9.61
CA LEU A 298 -16.53 -4.91 -10.71
C LEU A 298 -15.54 -6.04 -11.02
N THR A 299 -15.61 -6.61 -12.22
CA THR A 299 -14.70 -7.69 -12.69
C THR A 299 -13.74 -7.15 -13.74
N LEU A 300 -12.50 -7.66 -13.78
CA LEU A 300 -11.55 -7.30 -14.82
C LEU A 300 -12.02 -7.80 -16.19
N VAL A 301 -11.81 -7.00 -17.23
CA VAL A 301 -12.02 -7.43 -18.61
C VAL A 301 -10.82 -8.33 -19.02
N PRO A 302 -11.07 -9.51 -19.63
CA PRO A 302 -10.02 -10.41 -20.10
C PRO A 302 -9.06 -9.81 -21.13
#